data_AF-A0A8C3M0D3-F1
#
_entry.id   AF-A0A8C3M0D3-F1
#
_cell.length_a   1.000
_cell.length_b   1.000
_cell.length_c   1.000
_cell.angle_alpha   90.00
_cell.angle_beta   90.00
_cell.angle_gamma   90.00
#
_symmetry.space_group_name_H-M   'P 1'
#
loop_
_entity.id
_entity.type
_entity.pdbx_description
1 polymer ?
#
loop_
_entity_poly.entity_id
_entity_poly.type
_entity_poly.pdbx_seq_one_letter_code
_entity_poly.pdbx_strand_id
1 'polypeptide(L)'
;MNCRAEVLEVSVEGRQVEEAMLAVLHTVLLHRSTGKFHYKKEGTYSIGTVGTQDVDCDFIDFAYVRVSSEELDRALRKAVGEFKDALRSSGSDGMGQISLEFYQKKKSRWPFSDECIPWELWTIKVNVVNLANEQERQICREKSEVDNVFDTSLKDVQPYLYKISYQITDTLGTSVTTTMRRLIKDTLAL
;
A
#
# COMPACT_ATOMS: atom_id res chain seq x y z
N MET A 1 -5.56 13.30 15.23
CA MET A 1 -4.51 12.38 14.71
C MET A 1 -4.13 12.92 13.36
N ASN A 2 -2.84 12.98 13.04
CA ASN A 2 -2.42 13.35 11.69
C ASN A 2 -2.66 12.15 10.77
N CYS A 3 -3.31 12.37 9.62
CA CYS A 3 -3.47 11.34 8.60
C CYS A 3 -2.08 10.98 8.04
N ARG A 4 -1.77 9.68 7.97
CA ARG A 4 -0.56 9.17 7.30
C ARG A 4 -0.88 8.94 5.83
N ALA A 5 0.00 9.37 4.93
CA ALA A 5 -0.20 9.23 3.49
C ALA A 5 1.03 8.57 2.86
N GLU A 6 0.79 7.51 2.11
CA GLU A 6 1.81 6.77 1.36
C GLU A 6 1.48 6.83 -0.13
N VAL A 7 2.53 6.97 -0.95
CA VAL A 7 2.41 7.02 -2.41
C VAL A 7 3.30 5.94 -3.01
N LEU A 8 2.70 5.06 -3.80
CA LEU A 8 3.41 4.10 -4.63
C LEU A 8 3.23 4.49 -6.08
N GLU A 9 4.29 4.32 -6.86
CA GLU A 9 4.27 4.54 -8.29
C GLU A 9 4.67 3.23 -8.96
N VAL A 10 3.89 2.80 -9.95
CA VAL A 10 4.17 1.59 -10.72
C VAL A 10 4.08 1.88 -12.22
N SER A 11 5.02 1.34 -12.99
CA SER A 11 4.98 1.39 -14.46
C SER A 11 4.69 0.00 -15.01
N VAL A 12 3.57 -0.17 -15.72
CA VAL A 12 3.08 -1.49 -16.16
C VAL A 12 2.43 -1.45 -17.54
N GLU A 13 2.31 -2.58 -18.22
CA GLU A 13 1.47 -2.67 -19.43
C GLU A 13 -0.02 -2.57 -19.10
N GLY A 14 -0.84 -2.13 -20.06
CA GLY A 14 -2.29 -1.99 -19.87
C GLY A 14 -3.01 -3.26 -19.40
N ARG A 15 -2.48 -4.46 -19.73
CA ARG A 15 -3.02 -5.75 -19.27
C ARG A 15 -2.66 -6.10 -17.82
N GLN A 16 -1.57 -5.53 -17.30
CA GLN A 16 -1.04 -5.79 -15.95
C GLN A 16 -1.67 -4.85 -14.90
N VAL A 17 -2.33 -3.76 -15.31
CA VAL A 17 -2.92 -2.76 -14.41
C VAL A 17 -3.80 -3.40 -13.34
N GLU A 18 -4.68 -4.32 -13.72
CA GLU A 18 -5.62 -4.92 -12.77
C GLU A 18 -4.91 -5.73 -11.68
N GLU A 19 -3.97 -6.59 -12.06
CA GLU A 19 -3.19 -7.41 -11.14
C GLU A 19 -2.28 -6.58 -10.24
N ALA A 20 -1.61 -5.56 -10.79
CA ALA A 20 -0.76 -4.67 -10.03
C ALA A 20 -1.55 -3.90 -8.96
N MET A 21 -2.70 -3.34 -9.31
CA MET A 21 -3.55 -2.62 -8.35
C MET A 21 -4.11 -3.57 -7.29
N LEU A 22 -4.60 -4.75 -7.69
CA LEU A 22 -5.16 -5.73 -6.75
C LEU A 22 -4.10 -6.24 -5.77
N ALA A 23 -2.88 -6.51 -6.23
CA ALA A 23 -1.78 -6.95 -5.37
C ALA A 23 -1.49 -5.95 -4.25
N VAL A 24 -1.39 -4.65 -4.57
CA VAL A 24 -1.14 -3.60 -3.57
C VAL A 24 -2.34 -3.43 -2.64
N LEU A 25 -3.56 -3.29 -3.19
CA LEU A 25 -4.77 -3.05 -2.41
C LEU A 25 -5.07 -4.20 -1.45
N HIS A 26 -4.98 -5.44 -1.91
CA HIS A 26 -5.18 -6.62 -1.05
C HIS A 26 -4.11 -6.73 0.02
N THR A 27 -2.86 -6.41 -0.28
CA THR A 27 -1.81 -6.46 0.74
C THR A 27 -2.01 -5.39 1.82
N VAL A 28 -2.43 -4.18 1.45
CA VAL A 28 -2.80 -3.14 2.43
C VAL A 28 -3.99 -3.61 3.28
N LEU A 29 -5.03 -4.17 2.64
CA LEU A 29 -6.23 -4.64 3.34
C LEU A 29 -5.97 -5.87 4.21
N LEU A 30 -5.02 -6.73 3.86
CA LEU A 30 -4.56 -7.82 4.72
C LEU A 30 -4.02 -7.28 6.06
N HIS A 31 -3.23 -6.21 6.02
CA HIS A 31 -2.68 -5.54 7.21
C HIS A 31 -3.67 -4.59 7.91
N ARG A 32 -4.86 -4.40 7.35
CA ARG A 32 -5.90 -3.47 7.86
C ARG A 32 -7.24 -4.13 8.11
N SER A 33 -7.27 -5.47 8.11
CA SER A 33 -8.45 -6.27 8.43
C SER A 33 -8.23 -7.08 9.70
N THR A 34 -9.31 -7.35 10.43
CA THR A 34 -9.30 -8.22 11.61
C THR A 34 -10.49 -9.16 11.58
N GLY A 35 -10.47 -10.16 12.45
CA GLY A 35 -11.56 -11.11 12.58
C GLY A 35 -12.85 -10.44 13.08
N LYS A 36 -13.99 -11.04 12.76
CA LYS A 36 -15.28 -10.53 13.22
C LYS A 36 -15.35 -10.57 14.74
N PHE A 37 -15.78 -9.46 15.33
CA PHE A 37 -15.99 -9.37 16.77
C PHE A 37 -17.35 -9.96 17.14
N HIS A 38 -17.34 -10.88 18.11
CA HIS A 38 -18.54 -11.46 18.69
C HIS A 38 -18.66 -11.01 20.15
N TYR A 39 -19.51 -10.00 20.37
CA TYR A 39 -19.75 -9.42 21.68
C TYR A 39 -20.71 -10.28 22.52
N LYS A 40 -20.37 -10.47 23.79
CA LYS A 40 -21.19 -11.13 24.80
C LYS A 40 -21.90 -10.07 25.67
N LYS A 41 -22.99 -10.47 26.33
CA LYS A 41 -23.82 -9.57 27.17
C LYS A 41 -23.04 -8.90 28.30
N GLU A 42 -21.93 -9.50 28.74
CA GLU A 42 -21.07 -9.02 29.83
C GLU A 42 -20.01 -8.01 29.36
N GLY A 43 -20.05 -7.57 28.10
CA GLY A 43 -19.07 -6.63 27.54
C GLY A 43 -17.75 -7.26 27.09
N THR A 44 -17.58 -8.57 27.29
CA THR A 44 -16.47 -9.35 26.72
C THR A 44 -16.72 -9.65 25.24
N TYR A 45 -15.67 -9.87 24.46
CA TYR A 45 -15.78 -10.27 23.06
C TYR A 45 -14.77 -11.35 22.69
N SER A 46 -15.08 -12.06 21.62
CA SER A 46 -14.12 -12.93 20.92
C SER A 46 -13.90 -12.40 19.50
N ILE A 47 -12.73 -12.67 18.94
CA ILE A 47 -12.34 -12.26 17.59
C ILE A 47 -12.24 -13.52 16.76
N GLY A 48 -12.96 -13.58 15.64
CA GLY A 48 -12.85 -14.68 14.69
C GLY A 48 -11.47 -14.73 14.03
N THR A 49 -11.20 -15.79 13.26
CA THR A 49 -9.98 -15.90 12.47
C THR A 49 -10.18 -15.27 11.09
N VAL A 50 -9.14 -14.60 10.57
CA VAL A 50 -9.09 -14.12 9.19
C VAL A 50 -8.34 -15.17 8.37
N GLY A 51 -9.02 -15.78 7.39
CA GLY A 51 -8.36 -16.66 6.42
C GLY A 51 -7.56 -15.86 5.39
N THR A 52 -6.53 -16.48 4.82
CA THR A 52 -5.72 -15.92 3.73
C THR A 52 -5.67 -16.86 2.54
N GLN A 53 -5.43 -16.30 1.35
CA GLN A 53 -5.31 -17.05 0.10
C GLN A 53 -4.23 -16.43 -0.77
N ASP A 54 -3.36 -17.28 -1.33
CA ASP A 54 -2.41 -16.92 -2.36
C ASP A 54 -3.11 -16.76 -3.72
N VAL A 55 -2.72 -15.73 -4.46
CA VAL A 55 -3.24 -15.42 -5.80
C VAL A 55 -2.07 -15.22 -6.74
N ASP A 56 -1.95 -16.13 -7.70
CA ASP A 56 -0.98 -16.03 -8.78
C ASP A 56 -1.47 -15.01 -9.83
N CYS A 57 -0.56 -14.17 -10.31
CA CYS A 57 -0.83 -13.26 -11.42
C CYS A 57 -0.55 -13.95 -12.76
N ASP A 58 -1.44 -13.74 -13.74
CA ASP A 58 -1.30 -14.28 -15.10
C ASP A 58 -0.38 -13.41 -15.96
N PHE A 59 -0.36 -12.08 -15.74
CA PHE A 59 0.37 -11.11 -16.57
C PHE A 59 1.62 -10.53 -15.91
N ILE A 60 1.80 -10.72 -14.60
CA ILE A 60 2.97 -10.32 -13.82
C ILE A 60 3.60 -11.58 -13.24
N ASP A 61 4.94 -11.70 -13.25
CA ASP A 61 5.62 -12.79 -12.54
C ASP A 61 5.63 -12.50 -11.02
N PHE A 62 4.46 -12.61 -10.41
CA PHE A 62 4.23 -12.27 -9.02
C PHE A 62 3.05 -13.06 -8.46
N ALA A 63 3.07 -13.30 -7.14
CA ALA A 63 1.92 -13.81 -6.41
C ALA A 63 1.71 -12.93 -5.17
N TYR A 64 0.45 -12.67 -4.82
CA TYR A 64 0.10 -11.88 -3.64
C TYR A 64 -0.84 -12.64 -2.71
N VAL A 65 -0.80 -12.28 -1.42
CA VAL A 65 -1.70 -12.84 -0.41
C VAL A 65 -2.86 -11.88 -0.20
N ARG A 66 -4.09 -12.40 -0.20
CA ARG A 66 -5.29 -11.65 0.17
C ARG A 66 -6.02 -12.27 1.33
N VAL A 67 -6.90 -11.48 1.94
CA VAL A 67 -7.92 -12.02 2.87
C VAL A 67 -8.88 -12.92 2.09
N SER A 68 -9.25 -14.07 2.66
CA SER A 68 -10.24 -15.00 2.12
C SER A 68 -11.67 -14.46 2.28
N SER A 69 -11.96 -13.34 1.60
CA SER A 69 -13.26 -12.67 1.56
C SER A 69 -13.65 -12.37 0.12
N GLU A 70 -14.57 -13.17 -0.42
CA GLU A 70 -15.08 -13.02 -1.79
C GLU A 70 -15.84 -11.72 -2.01
N GLU A 71 -16.50 -11.20 -0.97
CA GLU A 71 -17.19 -9.91 -1.04
C GLU A 71 -16.20 -8.75 -1.18
N LEU A 72 -15.10 -8.79 -0.41
CA LEU A 72 -14.03 -7.79 -0.49
C LEU A 72 -13.32 -7.86 -1.84
N ASP A 73 -12.96 -9.06 -2.30
CA ASP A 73 -12.30 -9.26 -3.59
C ASP A 73 -13.17 -8.75 -4.74
N ARG A 74 -14.47 -9.07 -4.75
CA ARG A 74 -15.41 -8.56 -5.75
C ARG A 74 -15.51 -7.03 -5.74
N ALA A 75 -15.55 -6.41 -4.57
CA ALA A 75 -15.61 -4.96 -4.45
C ALA A 75 -14.35 -4.28 -5.01
N LEU A 76 -13.16 -4.82 -4.70
CA LEU A 76 -11.90 -4.30 -5.24
C LEU A 76 -11.80 -4.51 -6.74
N ARG A 77 -12.11 -5.71 -7.25
CA ARG A 77 -12.12 -5.99 -8.70
C ARG A 77 -13.04 -5.06 -9.46
N LYS A 78 -14.23 -4.76 -8.92
CA LYS A 78 -15.14 -3.78 -9.52
C LYS A 78 -14.51 -2.39 -9.60
N ALA A 79 -13.98 -1.88 -8.49
CA ALA A 79 -13.36 -0.56 -8.45
C ALA A 79 -12.11 -0.46 -9.35
N VAL A 80 -11.26 -1.49 -9.35
CA VAL A 80 -10.05 -1.55 -10.19
C VAL A 80 -10.43 -1.71 -11.67
N GLY A 81 -11.46 -2.49 -12.00
CA GLY A 81 -11.97 -2.62 -13.36
C GLY A 81 -12.50 -1.29 -13.91
N GLU A 82 -13.35 -0.60 -13.13
CA GLU A 82 -13.84 0.74 -13.47
C GLU A 82 -12.69 1.74 -13.65
N PHE A 83 -11.67 1.68 -12.79
CA PHE A 83 -10.45 2.48 -12.91
C PHE A 83 -9.68 2.16 -14.20
N LYS A 84 -9.46 0.89 -14.52
CA LYS A 84 -8.77 0.45 -15.75
C LYS A 84 -9.49 0.92 -17.01
N ASP A 85 -10.81 0.81 -17.04
CA ASP A 85 -11.63 1.23 -18.17
C ASP A 85 -11.61 2.76 -18.32
N ALA A 86 -11.72 3.50 -17.22
CA ALA A 86 -11.58 4.96 -17.21
C ALA A 86 -10.20 5.38 -17.73
N LEU A 87 -9.13 4.74 -17.25
CA LEU A 87 -7.75 5.00 -17.68
C LEU A 87 -7.60 4.85 -19.20
N ARG A 88 -8.14 3.76 -19.77
CA ARG A 88 -8.13 3.50 -21.22
C ARG A 88 -8.93 4.51 -22.04
N SER A 89 -10.06 4.97 -21.51
CA SER A 89 -10.96 5.90 -22.20
C SER A 89 -10.56 7.38 -22.07
N SER A 90 -9.72 7.71 -21.09
CA SER A 90 -9.46 9.10 -20.69
C SER A 90 -8.65 9.91 -21.70
N GLY A 91 -8.02 9.26 -22.69
CA GLY A 91 -7.07 9.90 -23.60
C GLY A 91 -5.86 10.50 -22.88
N SER A 92 -5.61 10.12 -21.61
CA SER A 92 -4.42 10.52 -20.88
C SER A 92 -3.17 9.88 -21.48
N ASP A 93 -1.99 10.39 -21.14
CA ASP A 93 -0.69 9.82 -21.51
C ASP A 93 -0.42 8.45 -20.85
N GLY A 94 -1.46 7.66 -20.54
CA GLY A 94 -1.36 6.40 -19.83
C GLY A 94 -1.23 6.54 -18.32
N MET A 95 -1.30 7.76 -17.78
CA MET A 95 -1.16 8.03 -16.34
C MET A 95 -2.50 8.09 -15.62
N GLY A 96 -2.55 7.55 -14.40
CA GLY A 96 -3.70 7.63 -13.50
C GLY A 96 -3.35 7.27 -12.07
N GLN A 97 -4.32 7.36 -11.16
CA GLN A 97 -4.14 6.91 -9.78
C GLN A 97 -5.45 6.41 -9.15
N ILE A 98 -5.32 5.46 -8.22
CA ILE A 98 -6.38 5.01 -7.33
C ILE A 98 -5.95 5.21 -5.88
N SER A 99 -6.89 5.59 -5.02
CA SER A 99 -6.61 5.84 -3.60
C SER A 99 -7.50 4.99 -2.69
N LEU A 100 -6.90 4.43 -1.65
CA LEU A 100 -7.56 3.69 -0.58
C LEU A 100 -7.43 4.49 0.73
N GLU A 101 -8.56 4.93 1.28
CA GLU A 101 -8.61 5.74 2.49
C GLU A 101 -9.23 4.95 3.65
N PHE A 102 -8.53 4.92 4.78
CA PHE A 102 -9.09 4.47 6.06
C PHE A 102 -9.47 5.67 6.91
N TYR A 103 -10.71 5.68 7.38
CA TYR A 103 -11.26 6.78 8.15
C TYR A 103 -11.98 6.30 9.41
N GLN A 104 -12.11 7.19 10.39
CA GLN A 104 -12.96 7.01 11.56
C GLN A 104 -14.18 7.92 11.44
N LYS A 105 -15.36 7.37 11.70
CA LYS A 105 -16.58 8.19 11.85
C LYS A 105 -16.56 8.88 13.20
N LYS A 106 -16.56 10.21 13.19
CA LYS A 106 -16.76 11.02 14.38
C LYS A 106 -18.22 11.45 14.42
N LYS A 107 -18.96 10.89 15.37
CA LYS A 107 -20.34 11.32 15.63
C LYS A 107 -20.31 12.75 16.14
N SER A 108 -20.99 13.64 15.43
CA SER A 108 -21.04 15.04 15.84
C SER A 108 -22.25 15.29 16.74
N ARG A 109 -22.21 16.38 17.52
CA ARG A 109 -23.39 16.82 18.27
C ARG A 109 -24.25 17.68 17.35
N TRP A 110 -25.56 17.51 17.46
CA TRP A 110 -26.53 18.34 16.75
C TRP A 110 -26.19 19.84 16.97
N PRO A 111 -26.15 20.67 15.91
CA PRO A 111 -26.71 20.46 14.56
C PRO A 111 -25.71 19.99 13.48
N PHE A 112 -24.50 19.55 13.84
CA PHE A 112 -23.47 19.21 12.85
C PHE A 112 -23.62 17.78 12.32
N SER A 113 -23.20 17.56 11.06
CA SER A 113 -23.16 16.23 10.44
C SER A 113 -22.02 15.39 10.99
N ASP A 114 -22.17 14.07 10.91
CA ASP A 114 -21.07 13.14 11.18
C ASP A 114 -19.91 13.39 10.21
N GLU A 115 -18.68 13.37 10.74
CA GLU A 115 -17.47 13.60 9.96
C GLU A 115 -16.73 12.28 9.73
N CYS A 116 -16.21 12.08 8.53
CA CYS A 116 -15.22 11.02 8.25
C CYS A 116 -13.84 11.63 8.40
N ILE A 117 -13.09 11.17 9.41
CA ILE A 117 -11.73 11.66 9.69
C ILE A 117 -10.75 10.62 9.19
N PRO A 118 -10.04 10.87 8.07
CA PRO A 118 -9.04 9.94 7.57
C PRO A 118 -7.86 9.86 8.54
N TRP A 119 -7.36 8.65 8.72
CA TRP A 119 -6.17 8.40 9.53
C TRP A 119 -5.05 7.72 8.72
N GLU A 120 -5.37 7.14 7.56
CA GLU A 120 -4.40 6.56 6.64
C GLU A 120 -4.91 6.62 5.19
N LEU A 121 -4.03 6.98 4.26
CA LEU A 121 -4.32 7.11 2.82
C LEU A 121 -3.20 6.45 2.02
N TRP A 122 -3.56 5.50 1.16
CA TRP A 122 -2.65 4.88 0.19
C TRP A 122 -3.02 5.36 -1.20
N THR A 123 -2.08 5.97 -1.92
CA THR A 123 -2.26 6.37 -3.32
C THR A 123 -1.34 5.54 -4.20
N ILE A 124 -1.92 4.84 -5.16
CA ILE A 124 -1.19 4.05 -6.15
C ILE A 124 -1.30 4.79 -7.46
N LYS A 125 -0.19 5.37 -7.93
CA LYS A 125 -0.08 5.98 -9.25
C LYS A 125 0.38 4.91 -10.23
N VAL A 126 -0.25 4.89 -11.38
CA VAL A 126 0.08 3.99 -12.48
C VAL A 126 0.50 4.80 -13.70
N ASN A 127 1.57 4.33 -14.33
CA ASN A 127 2.00 4.77 -15.64
C ASN A 127 1.91 3.60 -16.61
N VAL A 128 0.99 3.67 -17.57
CA VAL A 128 0.76 2.62 -18.56
C VAL A 128 1.78 2.76 -19.69
N VAL A 129 2.72 1.83 -19.76
CA VAL A 129 3.74 1.78 -20.81
C VAL A 129 3.26 0.94 -21.98
N ASN A 130 3.64 1.36 -23.19
CA ASN A 130 3.39 0.60 -24.41
C ASN A 130 4.71 -0.04 -24.87
N LEU A 131 4.80 -1.36 -24.78
CA LEU A 131 5.99 -2.12 -25.15
C LEU A 131 5.90 -2.58 -26.60
N ALA A 132 6.97 -2.36 -27.37
CA ALA A 132 6.96 -2.50 -28.82
C ALA A 132 7.12 -3.95 -29.28
N ASN A 133 7.72 -4.82 -28.47
CA ASN A 133 8.03 -6.21 -28.83
C ASN A 133 7.89 -7.19 -27.64
N GLU A 134 7.84 -8.49 -27.96
CA GLU A 134 7.65 -9.56 -26.97
C GLU A 134 8.85 -9.73 -26.02
N GLN A 135 10.05 -9.37 -26.46
CA GLN A 135 11.24 -9.37 -25.61
C GLN A 135 11.15 -8.30 -24.51
N GLU A 136 10.72 -7.08 -24.85
CA GLU A 136 10.43 -6.02 -23.88
C GLU A 136 9.32 -6.41 -22.91
N ARG A 137 8.30 -7.13 -23.39
CA ARG A 137 7.24 -7.68 -22.53
C ARG A 137 7.77 -8.68 -21.53
N GLN A 138 8.63 -9.60 -21.96
CA GLN A 138 9.25 -10.57 -21.06
C GLN A 138 10.11 -9.86 -20.02
N ILE A 139 10.92 -8.88 -20.43
CA ILE A 139 11.71 -8.07 -19.50
C ILE A 139 10.80 -7.31 -18.53
N CYS A 140 9.70 -6.70 -18.97
CA CYS A 140 8.79 -5.99 -18.07
C CYS A 140 8.05 -6.92 -17.11
N ARG A 141 7.81 -8.18 -17.52
CA ARG A 141 7.21 -9.21 -16.66
C ARG A 141 8.19 -9.66 -15.56
N GLU A 142 9.46 -9.82 -15.91
CA GLU A 142 10.54 -10.27 -15.00
C GLU A 142 11.11 -9.13 -14.14
N LYS A 143 11.26 -7.95 -14.74
CA LYS A 143 11.70 -6.70 -14.11
C LYS A 143 10.52 -6.10 -13.35
N SER A 144 9.98 -6.87 -12.42
CA SER A 144 9.01 -6.34 -11.49
C SER A 144 9.73 -5.30 -10.63
N GLU A 145 9.10 -4.13 -10.42
CA GLU A 145 9.60 -3.12 -9.46
C GLU A 145 9.49 -3.62 -8.00
N VAL A 146 9.40 -4.94 -7.81
CA VAL A 146 9.32 -5.64 -6.54
C VAL A 146 10.54 -5.34 -5.71
N ASP A 147 11.75 -5.19 -6.27
CA ASP A 147 12.94 -4.77 -5.51
C ASP A 147 12.81 -3.34 -4.92
N ASN A 148 11.98 -2.47 -5.52
CA ASN A 148 11.72 -1.12 -5.01
C ASN A 148 10.68 -1.11 -3.88
N VAL A 149 10.01 -2.23 -3.65
CA VAL A 149 8.89 -2.35 -2.72
C VAL A 149 9.21 -3.38 -1.62
N PHE A 150 9.94 -4.44 -1.96
CA PHE A 150 10.23 -5.59 -1.11
C PHE A 150 11.73 -5.85 -1.02
N ASP A 151 12.17 -6.31 0.14
CA ASP A 151 13.53 -6.77 0.40
C ASP A 151 13.70 -8.20 -0.11
N THR A 152 14.35 -8.35 -1.26
CA THR A 152 14.68 -9.64 -1.91
C THR A 152 15.96 -10.28 -1.37
N SER A 153 16.64 -9.66 -0.39
CA SER A 153 17.91 -10.17 0.14
C SER A 153 17.74 -11.34 1.12
N LEU A 154 16.53 -11.55 1.63
CA LEU A 154 16.22 -12.56 2.63
C LEU A 154 15.87 -13.90 1.98
N LYS A 155 16.41 -15.00 2.52
CA LYS A 155 16.29 -16.35 1.92
C LYS A 155 14.88 -16.96 2.02
N ASP A 156 14.20 -16.69 3.13
CA ASP A 156 12.98 -17.40 3.50
C ASP A 156 11.70 -16.55 3.35
N VAL A 157 11.83 -15.23 3.19
CA VAL A 157 10.71 -14.29 3.17
C VAL A 157 11.08 -13.04 2.38
N GLN A 158 10.10 -12.33 1.83
CA GLN A 158 10.31 -11.10 1.08
C GLN A 158 9.44 -9.96 1.67
N PRO A 159 9.85 -9.34 2.79
CA PRO A 159 9.07 -8.28 3.45
C PRO A 159 9.12 -6.99 2.63
N TYR A 160 8.22 -6.04 2.91
CA TYR A 160 8.37 -4.68 2.39
C TYR A 160 9.71 -4.06 2.82
N LEU A 161 10.32 -3.23 1.96
CA LEU A 161 11.52 -2.47 2.31
C LEU A 161 11.27 -1.71 3.62
N TYR A 162 12.12 -1.95 4.62
CA TYR A 162 11.95 -1.42 5.96
C TYR A 162 13.27 -0.87 6.50
N LYS A 163 13.18 0.14 7.37
CA LYS A 163 14.32 0.68 8.10
C LYS A 163 14.04 0.65 9.58
N ILE A 164 14.84 -0.10 10.32
CA ILE A 164 14.85 -0.06 11.78
C ILE A 164 15.86 1.01 12.21
N SER A 165 15.42 1.94 13.05
CA SER A 165 16.27 2.99 13.65
C SER A 165 16.07 2.99 15.16
N TYR A 166 17.13 3.23 15.94
CA TYR A 166 17.05 3.40 17.39
C TYR A 166 17.79 4.67 17.84
N GLN A 167 17.37 5.22 18.97
CA GLN A 167 18.04 6.33 19.64
C GLN A 167 18.19 5.97 21.12
N ILE A 168 19.40 6.14 21.66
CA ILE A 168 19.66 6.02 23.10
C ILE A 168 19.85 7.43 23.63
N THR A 169 18.88 7.93 24.38
CA THR A 169 19.05 9.14 25.17
C THR A 169 19.81 8.76 26.44
N ASP A 170 21.09 9.08 26.49
CA ASP A 170 21.80 9.12 27.77
C ASP A 170 21.50 10.46 28.43
N THR A 171 20.60 10.49 29.41
CA THR A 171 20.38 11.68 30.23
C THR A 171 21.10 11.52 31.56
N LEU A 172 22.37 11.90 31.55
CA LEU A 172 22.98 12.62 32.67
C LEU A 172 23.87 13.74 32.11
N GLY A 173 23.34 14.97 32.11
CA GLY A 173 24.17 16.17 31.90
C GLY A 173 23.48 17.35 31.23
N THR A 174 22.77 18.16 32.03
CA THR A 174 22.64 19.63 31.95
C THR A 174 22.83 20.36 30.60
N SER A 175 21.70 20.88 30.08
CA SER A 175 21.50 22.18 29.40
C SER A 175 22.72 23.00 28.95
N VAL A 176 22.84 23.27 27.64
CA VAL A 176 22.91 24.66 27.08
C VAL A 176 22.36 24.67 25.63
N THR A 177 21.49 25.64 25.35
CA THR A 177 20.98 26.06 24.04
C THR A 177 22.10 26.48 23.07
N THR A 178 22.16 25.97 21.84
CA THR A 178 22.59 26.78 20.65
C THR A 178 22.17 26.15 19.31
N THR A 179 21.30 26.87 18.60
CA THR A 179 21.28 27.19 17.16
C THR A 179 22.09 26.31 16.18
N MET A 180 21.38 25.84 15.14
CA MET A 180 21.81 25.40 13.80
C MET A 180 23.32 25.15 13.55
N ARG A 181 23.68 23.88 13.28
CA ARG A 181 24.73 23.47 12.34
C ARG A 181 24.27 22.21 11.61
N ARG A 182 23.74 22.31 10.38
CA ARG A 182 24.44 22.55 9.09
C ARG A 182 25.12 21.27 8.57
N LEU A 183 24.41 20.62 7.63
CA LEU A 183 24.88 20.32 6.26
C LEU A 183 26.40 20.31 6.08
N ILE A 184 27.05 19.16 6.27
CA ILE A 184 28.37 18.74 5.75
C ILE A 184 28.35 17.21 5.96
N LYS A 185 28.48 16.28 5.01
CA LYS A 185 29.11 16.26 3.68
C LYS A 185 28.63 14.97 2.98
N ASP A 186 28.19 15.06 1.74
CA ASP A 186 28.65 14.09 0.74
C ASP A 186 30.17 14.15 0.69
N THR A 187 30.86 13.01 0.52
CA THR A 187 32.14 12.81 -0.21
C THR A 187 32.89 11.59 0.38
N LEU A 188 32.81 10.47 -0.33
CA LEU A 188 33.84 9.44 -0.58
C LEU A 188 34.32 8.45 0.51
N ALA A 189 34.43 7.20 0.00
CA ALA A 189 35.37 6.11 0.32
C ALA A 189 35.01 5.20 1.53
N LEU A 190 34.97 3.87 1.40
CA LEU A 190 35.57 2.95 0.42
C LEU A 190 34.55 2.09 -0.33
#